data_AF-S4NLX4-F1
#
_entry.id   AF-S4NLX4-F1
#
_cell.length_a   1.000
_cell.length_b   1.000
_cell.length_c   1.000
_cell.angle_alpha   90.00
_cell.angle_beta   90.00
_cell.angle_gamma   90.00
#
_symmetry.space_group_name_H-M   'P 1'
#
loop_
_entity.id
_entity.type
_entity.pdbx_description
1 polymer ?
#
loop_
_entity_poly.entity_id
_entity_poly.type
_entity_poly.pdbx_seq_one_letter_code
_entity_poly.pdbx_strand_id
1 'polypeptide(L)'
;MSAPADKASGRLWDGALNAQHVFGDLDGHRPELLGVHDAFDDGTAYRAELSARVDHPVLSDDPILQHDLRLPGSWWDDLTKARRCRQLLPTVSPYDSSTWTGRSPSSSASQPRP
;
A
#
# COMPACT_ATOMS: atom_id res chain seq x y z
N MET A 1 -15.54 14.84 -9.16
CA MET A 1 -14.20 15.15 -8.62
C MET A 1 -13.21 14.81 -9.72
N SER A 2 -12.32 15.73 -10.10
CA SER A 2 -11.31 15.47 -11.15
C SER A 2 -9.93 15.48 -10.51
N ALA A 3 -9.13 14.45 -10.77
CA ALA A 3 -7.71 14.47 -10.42
C ALA A 3 -7.00 15.55 -11.27
N PRO A 4 -5.94 16.18 -10.75
CA PRO A 4 -5.07 17.07 -11.53
C PRO A 4 -4.49 16.33 -12.76
N ALA A 5 -4.49 16.98 -13.93
CA ALA A 5 -4.15 16.35 -15.22
C ALA A 5 -2.71 15.80 -15.29
N ASP A 6 -1.80 16.34 -14.48
CA ASP A 6 -0.43 15.88 -14.28
C ASP A 6 -0.30 14.59 -13.45
N LYS A 7 -1.39 14.17 -12.78
CA LYS A 7 -1.52 12.89 -12.07
C LYS A 7 -2.24 11.83 -12.91
N ALA A 8 -2.82 12.20 -14.06
CA ALA A 8 -3.56 11.33 -14.97
C ALA A 8 -2.65 10.41 -15.82
N SER A 9 -1.40 10.17 -15.41
CA SER A 9 -0.65 9.03 -15.94
C SER A 9 -1.28 7.78 -15.30
N GLY A 10 -2.03 6.97 -16.05
CA GLY A 10 -2.79 5.80 -15.59
C GLY A 10 -1.99 4.65 -14.94
N ARG A 11 -1.05 4.97 -14.05
CA ARG A 11 -0.24 4.05 -13.26
C ARG A 11 -0.89 3.90 -11.89
N LEU A 12 -1.26 2.68 -11.57
CA LEU A 12 -1.75 2.31 -10.25
C LEU A 12 -0.60 2.01 -9.31
N TRP A 13 -0.75 2.38 -8.04
CA TRP A 13 0.21 2.08 -7.00
C TRP A 13 -0.01 0.68 -6.41
N ASP A 14 0.99 -0.19 -6.51
CA ASP A 14 0.96 -1.57 -6.00
C ASP A 14 1.59 -1.70 -4.60
N GLY A 15 1.89 -0.61 -3.91
CA GLY A 15 2.73 -0.67 -2.71
C GLY A 15 2.14 -1.46 -1.54
N ALA A 16 0.84 -1.34 -1.24
CA ALA A 16 0.22 -2.12 -0.17
C ALA A 16 0.13 -3.62 -0.53
N LEU A 17 -0.21 -3.93 -1.78
CA LEU A 17 -0.24 -5.30 -2.29
C LEU A 17 1.15 -5.95 -2.27
N ASN A 18 2.16 -5.25 -2.80
CA ASN A 18 3.54 -5.72 -2.79
C ASN A 18 4.02 -5.94 -1.37
N ALA A 19 3.76 -4.99 -0.47
CA ALA A 19 4.16 -5.12 0.90
C ALA A 19 3.41 -6.27 1.62
N GLN A 20 2.16 -6.59 1.24
CA GLN A 20 1.44 -7.77 1.77
C GLN A 20 2.12 -9.07 1.33
N HIS A 21 2.49 -9.19 0.06
CA HIS A 21 3.23 -10.35 -0.45
C HIS A 21 4.61 -10.50 0.19
N VAL A 22 5.28 -9.38 0.41
CA VAL A 22 6.67 -9.33 0.90
C VAL A 22 6.76 -9.59 2.40
N PHE A 23 5.89 -8.97 3.19
CA PHE A 23 5.98 -8.98 4.65
C PHE A 23 5.00 -9.93 5.32
N GLY A 24 4.06 -10.52 4.59
CA GLY A 24 2.99 -11.33 5.19
C GLY A 24 2.19 -10.51 6.20
N ASP A 25 1.91 -11.09 7.36
CA ASP A 25 1.22 -10.45 8.48
C ASP A 25 2.17 -9.69 9.44
N LEU A 26 3.48 -9.72 9.19
CA LEU A 26 4.53 -9.12 10.02
C LEU A 26 4.35 -9.47 11.51
N ASP A 27 4.23 -10.76 11.83
CA ASP A 27 3.96 -11.27 13.19
C ASP A 27 2.67 -10.71 13.81
N GLY A 28 1.65 -10.47 12.97
CA GLY A 28 0.37 -9.89 13.37
C GLY A 28 0.37 -8.36 13.50
N HIS A 29 1.46 -7.68 13.13
CA HIS A 29 1.56 -6.21 13.16
C HIS A 29 1.12 -5.53 11.87
N ARG A 30 0.99 -6.28 10.77
CA ARG A 30 0.47 -5.76 9.51
C ARG A 30 -1.03 -6.10 9.39
N PRO A 31 -1.90 -5.11 9.16
CA PRO A 31 -3.28 -5.39 8.81
C PRO A 31 -3.35 -6.17 7.48
N GLU A 32 -4.17 -7.22 7.45
CA GLU A 32 -4.42 -8.00 6.23
C GLU A 32 -5.07 -7.13 5.15
N LEU A 33 -4.58 -7.22 3.92
CA LEU A 33 -5.23 -6.61 2.75
C LEU A 33 -6.35 -7.55 2.26
N LEU A 34 -7.60 -7.19 2.59
CA LEU A 34 -8.80 -7.97 2.29
C LEU A 34 -9.28 -7.83 0.84
N GLY A 35 -8.94 -6.72 0.18
CA GLY A 35 -9.37 -6.49 -1.19
C GLY A 35 -8.69 -5.29 -1.84
N VAL A 36 -8.61 -5.34 -3.17
CA VAL A 36 -8.15 -4.25 -4.02
C VAL A 36 -9.14 -4.09 -5.17
N HIS A 37 -9.58 -2.87 -5.42
CA HIS A 37 -10.49 -2.55 -6.50
C HIS A 37 -9.90 -1.44 -7.38
N ASP A 38 -9.74 -1.75 -8.66
CA ASP A 38 -9.20 -0.84 -9.66
C ASP A 38 -10.32 -0.26 -10.52
N ALA A 39 -10.29 1.05 -10.73
CA ALA A 39 -11.23 1.78 -11.58
C ALA A 39 -10.45 2.71 -12.51
N PHE A 40 -11.03 2.97 -13.69
CA PHE A 40 -10.44 3.85 -14.68
C PHE A 40 -11.51 4.84 -15.14
N ASP A 41 -11.19 6.13 -15.10
CA ASP A 41 -12.08 7.20 -15.56
C ASP A 41 -11.26 8.39 -16.07
N ASP A 42 -11.66 8.91 -17.24
CA ASP A 42 -11.02 10.04 -17.94
C ASP A 42 -9.48 9.99 -17.98
N GLY A 43 -8.94 8.85 -18.41
CA GLY A 43 -7.48 8.62 -18.48
C GLY A 43 -6.78 8.46 -17.12
N THR A 44 -7.51 8.62 -16.01
CA THR A 44 -7.01 8.45 -14.66
C THR A 44 -7.31 7.05 -14.15
N ALA A 45 -6.31 6.40 -13.58
CA ALA A 45 -6.46 5.13 -12.91
C ALA A 45 -6.58 5.35 -11.40
N TYR A 46 -7.55 4.71 -10.77
CA TYR A 46 -7.82 4.76 -9.34
C TYR A 46 -7.72 3.35 -8.76
N ARG A 47 -7.19 3.26 -7.54
CA ARG A 47 -7.21 2.03 -6.75
C ARG A 47 -7.77 2.32 -5.37
N ALA A 48 -8.72 1.50 -4.96
CA ALA A 48 -9.21 1.43 -3.59
C ALA A 48 -8.69 0.15 -2.93
N GLU A 49 -8.21 0.28 -1.69
CA GLU A 49 -7.66 -0.83 -0.91
C GLU A 49 -8.51 -1.01 0.36
N LEU A 50 -8.89 -2.24 0.64
CA LEU A 50 -9.63 -2.62 1.84
C LEU A 50 -8.71 -3.42 2.75
N SER A 51 -8.40 -2.88 3.92
CA SER A 51 -7.58 -3.55 4.94
C SER A 51 -8.42 -3.96 6.15
N ALA A 52 -8.00 -5.02 6.83
CA ALA A 52 -8.56 -5.41 8.11
C ALA A 52 -8.43 -4.27 9.13
N ARG A 53 -9.44 -4.11 9.98
CA ARG A 53 -9.38 -3.19 11.11
C ARG A 53 -8.38 -3.74 12.13
N VAL A 54 -7.51 -2.87 12.64
CA VAL A 54 -6.60 -3.23 13.73
C VAL A 54 -7.34 -3.04 15.06
N ASP A 55 -7.47 -4.12 15.83
CA ASP A 55 -8.13 -4.10 17.14
C ASP A 55 -7.18 -3.78 18.31
N HIS A 56 -5.94 -3.37 17.99
CA HIS A 56 -4.98 -2.91 18.99
C HIS A 56 -5.37 -1.52 19.53
N PRO A 57 -5.08 -1.23 20.81
CA PRO A 57 -5.29 0.08 21.38
C PRO A 57 -4.58 1.17 20.57
N VAL A 58 -5.26 2.27 20.33
CA VAL A 58 -4.65 3.46 19.74
C VAL A 58 -3.68 4.06 20.75
N LEU A 59 -2.50 4.47 20.28
CA LEU A 59 -1.49 5.10 21.13
C LEU A 59 -1.87 6.55 21.47
N SER A 60 -2.63 7.21 20.60
CA SER A 60 -3.16 8.56 20.77
C SER A 60 -4.50 8.67 20.05
N ASP A 61 -5.49 9.27 20.71
CA ASP A 61 -6.78 9.60 20.10
C ASP A 61 -6.70 10.89 19.24
N ASP A 62 -5.63 11.66 19.38
CA ASP A 62 -5.34 12.87 18.59
C ASP A 62 -4.27 12.57 17.51
N PRO A 63 -4.48 12.96 16.23
CA PRO A 63 -3.47 12.83 15.19
C PRO A 63 -2.17 13.62 15.46
N ILE A 64 -2.24 14.67 16.29
CA ILE A 64 -1.09 15.41 16.78
C ILE A 64 -0.70 14.83 18.14
N LEU A 65 0.52 14.30 18.26
CA LEU A 65 1.04 13.82 19.54
C LEU A 65 1.22 15.00 20.50
N GLN A 66 0.25 15.18 21.40
CA GLN A 66 0.28 16.26 22.38
C GLN A 66 1.23 15.99 23.55
N HIS A 67 1.60 14.72 23.76
CA HIS A 67 2.51 14.29 24.81
C HIS A 67 3.41 13.16 24.31
N ASP A 68 4.57 13.00 24.95
CA ASP A 68 5.47 11.89 24.67
C ASP A 68 4.80 10.57 25.03
N LEU A 69 4.76 9.64 24.07
CA LEU A 69 4.25 8.30 24.29
C LEU A 69 5.21 7.51 25.18
N ARG A 70 4.72 7.05 26.33
CA ARG A 70 5.48 6.16 27.23
C ARG A 70 5.43 4.73 26.71
N LEU A 71 6.29 4.43 25.74
CA LEU A 71 6.40 3.11 25.15
C LEU A 71 7.41 2.25 25.94
N PRO A 72 7.12 0.96 26.19
CA PRO A 72 8.09 0.06 26.82
C PRO A 72 9.31 -0.12 25.91
N GLY A 73 10.49 -0.38 26.49
CA GLY A 73 11.72 -0.57 25.71
C GLY A 73 11.60 -1.67 24.64
N SER A 74 10.83 -2.72 24.92
CA SER A 74 10.52 -3.80 23.98
C SER A 74 9.84 -3.31 22.69
N TRP A 75 9.10 -2.20 22.73
CA TRP A 75 8.47 -1.63 21.55
C TRP A 75 9.50 -1.23 20.48
N TRP A 76 10.63 -0.64 20.91
CA TRP A 76 11.72 -0.27 19.99
C TRP A 76 12.47 -1.50 19.47
N ASP A 77 12.61 -2.53 20.31
CA ASP A 77 13.21 -3.80 19.89
C ASP A 77 12.35 -4.48 18.82
N ASP A 78 11.03 -4.53 19.02
CA ASP A 78 10.08 -5.14 18.09
C ASP A 78 10.00 -4.34 16.77
N LEU A 79 10.00 -3.01 16.83
CA LEU A 79 10.13 -2.17 15.63
C LEU A 79 11.42 -2.45 14.87
N THR A 80 12.54 -2.62 15.58
CA THR A 80 13.84 -2.91 14.97
C THR A 80 13.86 -4.29 14.32
N LYS A 81 13.26 -5.30 14.96
CA LYS A 81 13.09 -6.64 14.37
C LYS A 81 12.24 -6.59 13.10
N ALA A 82 11.07 -5.96 13.16
CA ALA A 82 10.17 -5.79 12.02
C ALA A 82 10.86 -5.08 10.84
N ARG A 83 11.67 -4.04 11.12
CA ARG A 83 12.47 -3.36 10.08
C ARG A 83 13.59 -4.23 9.49
N ARG A 84 14.17 -5.17 10.25
CA ARG A 84 15.22 -6.08 9.75
C ARG A 84 14.66 -7.16 8.85
N CYS A 85 13.42 -7.61 9.06
CA CYS A 85 12.73 -8.50 8.11
C CYS A 85 12.66 -7.92 6.69
N ARG A 86 12.79 -6.59 6.52
CA ARG A 86 12.92 -5.90 5.22
C ARG A 86 14.20 -6.19 4.44
N GLN A 87 15.28 -6.59 5.10
CA GLN A 87 16.62 -6.57 4.49
C GLN A 87 16.92 -7.79 3.61
N LEU A 88 15.96 -8.72 3.46
CA LEU A 88 16.09 -9.93 2.64
C LEU A 88 15.46 -9.81 1.24
N LEU A 89 15.05 -8.61 0.82
CA LEU A 89 14.45 -8.39 -0.50
C LEU A 89 15.23 -7.37 -1.32
N PRO A 90 15.29 -7.55 -2.66
CA PRO A 90 15.94 -6.59 -3.52
C PRO A 90 15.26 -5.22 -3.38
N THR A 91 16.05 -4.20 -3.09
CA THR A 91 15.60 -2.80 -3.09
C THR A 91 15.12 -2.45 -4.49
N VAL A 92 13.80 -2.41 -4.69
CA VAL A 92 13.20 -1.78 -5.86
C VAL A 92 13.33 -0.26 -5.67
N SER A 93 14.14 0.39 -6.49
CA SER A 93 14.36 1.84 -6.40
C SER A 93 13.07 2.58 -6.75
N PRO A 94 12.58 3.51 -5.89
CA PRO A 94 11.38 4.30 -6.21
C PRO A 94 11.57 5.24 -7.41
N TYR A 95 12.81 5.40 -7.90
CA TYR A 95 13.14 6.22 -9.07
C TYR A 95 13.42 5.42 -10.34
N ASP A 96 13.41 4.08 -10.28
CA ASP A 96 13.55 3.26 -11.47
C ASP A 96 12.17 2.79 -11.96
N SER A 97 11.60 3.58 -12.87
CA SER A 97 10.31 3.30 -13.51
C SER A 97 10.27 1.97 -14.28
N SER A 98 11.41 1.34 -14.56
CA SER A 98 11.48 0.04 -15.25
C SER A 98 11.24 -1.16 -14.33
N THR A 99 11.33 -0.97 -13.01
CA THR A 99 11.15 -2.03 -12.00
C THR A 99 9.76 -2.05 -11.37
N TRP A 100 8.91 -1.11 -11.75
CA TRP A 100 7.53 -1.01 -11.30
C TRP A 100 6.62 -1.66 -12.35
N THR A 101 6.26 -2.92 -12.14
CA THR A 101 5.35 -3.65 -13.04
C THR A 101 3.92 -3.17 -12.82
N GLY A 102 3.64 -1.94 -13.25
CA GLY A 102 2.27 -1.50 -13.45
C GLY A 102 1.62 -2.42 -14.48
N ARG A 103 0.56 -3.11 -14.08
CA ARG A 103 -0.20 -3.98 -14.99
C ARG A 103 -0.92 -3.08 -15.99
N SER A 104 -0.52 -3.12 -17.27
CA SER A 104 -1.32 -2.53 -18.34
C SER A 104 -2.70 -3.19 -18.34
N PRO A 105 -3.80 -2.43 -18.53
CA PRO A 105 -5.13 -3.01 -18.57
C PRO A 105 -5.19 -4.08 -19.67
N SER A 106 -5.62 -5.29 -19.31
CA SER A 106 -5.97 -6.31 -20.29
C SER A 106 -7.14 -5.78 -21.11
N SER A 107 -6.88 -5.44 -22.37
CA SER A 107 -7.92 -5.09 -23.32
C SER A 107 -8.70 -6.37 -23.67
N SER A 108 -9.79 -6.62 -22.96
CA SER A 108 -10.82 -7.56 -23.39
C SER A 108 -12.16 -6.85 -23.40
N ALA A 109 -12.42 -6.17 -24.51
CA ALA A 109 -13.78 -5.85 -24.94
C ALA A 109 -13.93 -6.43 -26.35
N SER A 110 -14.46 -7.65 -26.42
CA SER A 110 -15.01 -8.19 -27.67
C SER A 110 -16.13 -7.26 -28.13
N GLN A 111 -15.90 -6.52 -29.21
CA GLN A 111 -16.96 -5.78 -29.90
C GLN A 111 -17.86 -6.76 -30.65
N PRO A 112 -19.21 -6.69 -30.52
CA PRO A 112 -20.08 -7.25 -31.53
C PRO A 112 -20.08 -6.34 -32.76
N ARG A 113 -19.95 -6.95 -33.94
CA ARG A 113 -19.99 -6.30 -35.26
C ARG A 113 -21.46 -5.99 -35.67
N PRO A 114 -21.66 -5.02 -36.61
CA PRO A 114 -22.94 -4.36 -36.87
C PRO A 114 -24.00 -5.26 -37.51
#